data_AF-K1SBR3-F1
#
_entry.id   AF-K1SBR3-F1
#
_cell.length_a   1.000
_cell.length_b   1.000
_cell.length_c   1.000
_cell.angle_alpha   90.00
_cell.angle_beta   90.00
_cell.angle_gamma   90.00
#
_symmetry.space_group_name_H-M   'P 1'
#
loop_
_entity.id
_entity.type
_entity.pdbx_description
1 polymer ?
#
loop_
_entity_poly.entity_id
_entity_poly.type
_entity_poly.pdbx_seq_one_letter_code
_entity_poly.pdbx_strand_id
1 'polypeptide(L)'
;GVAILTRLLENKGYRVAVLSQPNWKNDGDFTQFGRPRLGFMVTSGNIDSMVAHYTAAKRLRHDDAYTAGGVAGKRPDRAVIVYSNIIKRIYPDCPVIIGGLEASLRRFAHYDYWDDSIRPSILIDSKADLLTFGMGEKQTVEIAKRLDSGENIADMRDILGTCYICPNNETPY
;
A
#
# COMPACT_ATOMS: atom_id res chain seq x y z
N GLY A 1 -1.75 -10.45 7.12
CA GLY A 1 -2.48 -9.20 6.87
C GLY A 1 -3.54 -9.37 5.80
N VAL A 2 -3.14 -9.40 4.52
CA VAL A 2 -4.07 -9.36 3.35
C VAL A 2 -5.18 -10.40 3.41
N ALA A 3 -4.88 -11.67 3.74
CA ALA A 3 -5.88 -12.72 3.83
C ALA A 3 -6.98 -12.43 4.88
N ILE A 4 -6.60 -11.88 6.04
CA ILE A 4 -7.55 -11.51 7.10
C ILE A 4 -8.41 -10.33 6.65
N LEU A 5 -7.80 -9.28 6.08
CA LEU A 5 -8.54 -8.12 5.55
C LEU A 5 -9.52 -8.51 4.45
N THR A 6 -9.13 -9.45 3.58
CA THR A 6 -10.01 -9.98 2.52
C THR A 6 -11.23 -10.64 3.13
N ARG A 7 -11.05 -11.59 4.07
CA ARG A 7 -12.18 -12.25 4.75
C ARG A 7 -13.03 -11.29 5.56
N LEU A 8 -12.42 -10.29 6.18
CA LEU A 8 -13.12 -9.26 6.93
C LEU A 8 -14.04 -8.42 6.02
N LEU A 9 -13.54 -7.98 4.87
CA LEU A 9 -14.31 -7.22 3.88
C LEU A 9 -15.41 -8.09 3.24
N GLU A 10 -15.13 -9.34 2.92
CA GLU A 10 -16.14 -10.31 2.44
C GLU A 10 -17.27 -10.48 3.47
N ASN A 11 -16.93 -10.63 4.76
CA ASN A 11 -17.90 -10.72 5.85
C ASN A 11 -18.73 -9.43 6.04
N LYS A 12 -18.25 -8.29 5.51
CA LYS A 12 -19.01 -7.04 5.44
C LYS A 12 -19.82 -6.88 4.15
N GLY A 13 -19.85 -7.89 3.29
CA GLY A 13 -20.62 -7.91 2.05
C GLY A 13 -19.89 -7.34 0.84
N TYR A 14 -18.60 -7.02 0.96
CA TYR A 14 -17.80 -6.52 -0.15
C TYR A 14 -17.24 -7.65 -1.00
N ARG A 15 -17.08 -7.40 -2.30
CA ARG A 15 -16.33 -8.28 -3.21
C ARG A 15 -14.89 -7.79 -3.30
N VAL A 16 -13.94 -8.69 -3.07
CA VAL A 16 -12.51 -8.38 -3.04
C VAL A 16 -11.79 -9.22 -4.09
N ALA A 17 -10.96 -8.57 -4.91
CA ALA A 17 -10.00 -9.22 -5.78
C ALA A 17 -8.60 -9.05 -5.20
N VAL A 18 -7.80 -10.13 -5.18
CA VAL A 18 -6.44 -10.09 -4.64
C VAL A 18 -5.43 -10.26 -5.77
N LEU A 19 -4.64 -9.21 -6.00
CA LEU A 19 -3.49 -9.24 -6.90
C LEU A 19 -2.25 -9.65 -6.10
N SER A 20 -1.93 -10.94 -6.08
CA SER A 20 -0.78 -11.46 -5.34
C SER A 20 0.50 -11.32 -6.18
N GLN A 21 1.38 -10.40 -5.78
CA GLN A 21 2.65 -10.12 -6.47
C GLN A 21 2.48 -9.83 -7.97
N PRO A 22 1.66 -8.82 -8.34
CA PRO A 22 1.44 -8.48 -9.74
C PRO A 22 2.76 -8.08 -10.40
N ASN A 23 2.95 -8.51 -11.64
CA ASN A 23 4.13 -8.18 -12.41
C ASN A 23 4.12 -6.68 -12.80
N TRP A 24 4.91 -5.90 -12.08
CA TRP A 24 5.05 -4.44 -12.27
C TRP A 24 5.67 -4.00 -13.60
N LYS A 25 6.16 -4.96 -14.40
CA LYS A 25 6.71 -4.67 -15.74
C LYS A 25 5.62 -4.60 -16.81
N ASN A 26 4.37 -4.93 -16.47
CA ASN A 26 3.24 -4.84 -17.38
C ASN A 26 1.97 -4.34 -16.67
N ASP A 27 1.03 -3.83 -17.44
CA ASP A 27 -0.21 -3.25 -16.93
C ASP A 27 -1.34 -4.29 -16.87
N GLY A 28 -1.17 -5.45 -17.53
CA GLY A 28 -2.16 -6.52 -17.61
C GLY A 28 -2.56 -7.05 -16.24
N ASP A 29 -1.58 -7.29 -15.36
CA ASP A 29 -1.85 -7.79 -14.00
C ASP A 29 -2.68 -6.79 -13.17
N PHE A 30 -2.55 -5.48 -13.41
CA PHE A 30 -3.29 -4.43 -12.70
C PHE A 30 -4.67 -4.15 -13.30
N THR A 31 -4.92 -4.62 -14.53
CA THR A 31 -6.17 -4.39 -15.27
C THR A 31 -7.04 -5.63 -15.40
N GLN A 32 -6.56 -6.82 -15.00
CA GLN A 32 -7.25 -8.10 -15.16
C GLN A 32 -8.66 -8.16 -14.55
N PHE A 33 -8.94 -7.38 -13.48
CA PHE A 33 -10.26 -7.30 -12.84
C PHE A 33 -11.00 -5.98 -13.12
N GLY A 34 -10.43 -5.12 -13.96
CA GLY A 34 -10.96 -3.79 -14.26
C GLY A 34 -10.88 -2.82 -13.07
N ARG A 35 -11.64 -1.73 -13.18
CA ARG A 35 -11.68 -0.66 -12.18
C ARG A 35 -12.47 -1.09 -10.94
N PRO A 36 -11.91 -1.03 -9.72
CA PRO A 36 -12.65 -1.34 -8.51
C PRO A 36 -13.67 -0.24 -8.21
N ARG A 37 -14.78 -0.64 -7.60
CA ARG A 37 -15.85 0.30 -7.18
C ARG A 37 -15.42 1.20 -6.02
N LEU A 38 -14.72 0.64 -5.03
CA LEU A 38 -14.30 1.37 -3.83
C LEU A 38 -12.90 1.97 -3.97
N GLY A 39 -11.93 1.16 -4.38
CA GLY A 39 -10.54 1.60 -4.51
C GLY A 39 -9.57 0.43 -4.44
N PHE A 40 -8.29 0.78 -4.44
CA PHE A 40 -7.19 -0.17 -4.30
C PHE A 40 -6.60 -0.10 -2.89
N MET A 41 -6.30 -1.27 -2.32
CA MET A 41 -5.57 -1.40 -1.06
C MET A 41 -4.23 -2.08 -1.33
N VAL A 42 -3.13 -1.39 -1.06
CA VAL A 42 -1.79 -1.78 -1.51
C VAL A 42 -0.87 -2.01 -0.32
N THR A 43 -0.10 -3.10 -0.37
CA THR A 43 0.91 -3.43 0.63
C THR A 43 2.09 -4.16 0.01
N SER A 44 3.26 -4.13 0.66
CA SER A 44 4.43 -4.91 0.25
C SER A 44 4.31 -6.40 0.62
N GLY A 45 3.27 -6.80 1.36
CA GLY A 45 3.11 -8.16 1.87
C GLY A 45 3.50 -8.27 3.33
N ASN A 46 4.14 -9.38 3.71
CA ASN A 46 4.46 -9.66 5.12
C ASN A 46 5.69 -8.90 5.63
N ILE A 47 6.59 -8.51 4.73
CA ILE A 47 7.83 -7.81 5.06
C ILE A 47 8.05 -6.64 4.10
N ASP A 48 8.94 -5.73 4.46
CA ASP A 48 9.45 -4.69 3.58
C ASP A 48 10.11 -5.31 2.33
N SER A 49 9.84 -4.72 1.16
CA SER A 49 10.30 -5.28 -0.11
C SER A 49 11.82 -5.26 -0.27
N MET A 50 12.49 -4.25 0.29
CA MET A 50 13.95 -4.17 0.26
C MET A 50 14.58 -5.25 1.15
N VAL A 51 14.01 -5.49 2.33
CA VAL A 51 14.48 -6.57 3.22
C VAL A 51 14.22 -7.97 2.63
N ALA A 52 13.16 -8.11 1.83
CA ALA A 52 12.90 -9.35 1.09
C ALA A 52 13.93 -9.61 -0.01
N HIS A 53 14.42 -8.57 -0.69
CA HIS A 53 15.39 -8.72 -1.78
C HIS A 53 16.84 -8.65 -1.32
N TYR A 54 17.13 -8.00 -0.20
CA TYR A 54 18.49 -7.74 0.24
C TYR A 54 18.75 -8.23 1.66
N THR A 55 20.00 -8.62 1.89
CA THR A 55 20.55 -8.80 3.23
C THR A 55 20.87 -7.45 3.87
N ALA A 56 21.09 -7.41 5.18
CA ALA A 56 21.52 -6.20 5.88
C ALA A 56 22.83 -5.62 5.33
N ALA A 57 23.69 -6.45 4.72
CA ALA A 57 24.92 -6.04 4.05
C ALA A 57 24.72 -5.62 2.57
N LYS A 58 23.48 -5.29 2.18
CA LYS A 58 23.09 -4.90 0.80
C LYS A 58 23.41 -5.92 -0.30
N ARG A 59 23.57 -7.20 0.05
CA ARG A 59 23.68 -8.30 -0.94
C ARG A 59 22.31 -8.81 -1.35
N LEU A 60 22.12 -9.07 -2.64
CA LEU A 60 20.90 -9.65 -3.18
C LEU A 60 20.66 -11.06 -2.61
N ARG A 61 19.42 -11.35 -2.21
CA ARG A 61 18.95 -12.68 -1.83
C ARG A 61 18.56 -13.46 -3.08
N HIS A 62 18.84 -14.76 -3.06
CA HIS A 62 18.48 -15.66 -4.16
C HIS A 62 17.11 -16.33 -3.96
N ASP A 63 16.50 -16.13 -2.79
CA ASP A 63 15.21 -16.65 -2.37
C ASP A 63 14.33 -15.56 -1.72
N ASP A 64 13.01 -15.77 -1.74
CA ASP A 64 12.04 -14.97 -0.99
C ASP A 64 11.07 -15.91 -0.24
N ALA A 65 11.23 -15.97 1.08
CA ALA A 65 10.43 -16.81 1.98
C ALA A 65 8.91 -16.50 1.94
N TYR A 66 8.52 -15.34 1.43
CA TYR A 66 7.12 -14.91 1.31
C TYR A 66 6.60 -14.96 -0.13
N THR A 67 7.37 -15.52 -1.05
CA THR A 67 6.96 -15.81 -2.42
C THR A 67 6.62 -17.30 -2.55
N ALA A 68 5.56 -17.63 -3.30
CA ALA A 68 5.20 -19.01 -3.57
C ALA A 68 6.37 -19.76 -4.24
N GLY A 69 6.78 -20.88 -3.66
CA GLY A 69 7.93 -21.66 -4.14
C GLY A 69 9.30 -21.07 -3.77
N GLY A 70 9.38 -20.02 -2.95
CA GLY A 70 10.64 -19.45 -2.49
C GLY A 70 11.40 -18.64 -3.54
N VAL A 71 10.78 -18.36 -4.69
CA VAL A 71 11.45 -17.76 -5.85
C VAL A 71 11.70 -16.27 -5.62
N ALA A 72 12.93 -15.81 -5.82
CA ALA A 72 13.25 -14.37 -5.75
C ALA A 72 12.75 -13.58 -6.97
N GLY A 73 12.65 -12.25 -6.80
CA GLY A 73 12.39 -11.32 -7.92
C GLY A 73 10.94 -11.28 -8.41
N LYS A 74 9.98 -11.73 -7.60
CA LYS A 74 8.53 -11.66 -7.89
C LYS A 74 7.87 -10.37 -7.40
N ARG A 75 8.60 -9.50 -6.70
CA ARG A 75 8.16 -8.19 -6.23
C ARG A 75 9.17 -7.14 -6.72
N PRO A 76 8.79 -5.86 -6.91
CA PRO A 76 9.76 -4.79 -7.12
C PRO A 76 10.34 -4.31 -5.79
N ASP A 77 11.52 -3.68 -5.86
CA ASP A 77 12.00 -2.83 -4.78
C ASP A 77 11.01 -1.68 -4.52
N ARG A 78 10.80 -1.34 -3.24
CA ARG A 78 9.82 -0.35 -2.78
C ARG A 78 8.43 -0.63 -3.33
N ALA A 79 7.96 -1.86 -3.16
CA ALA A 79 6.76 -2.39 -3.78
C ALA A 79 5.51 -1.53 -3.62
N VAL A 80 5.27 -0.96 -2.43
CA VAL A 80 4.15 -0.06 -2.18
C VAL A 80 4.22 1.16 -3.11
N ILE A 81 5.39 1.77 -3.27
CA ILE A 81 5.58 2.93 -4.14
C ILE A 81 5.33 2.54 -5.60
N VAL A 82 5.94 1.44 -6.06
CA VAL A 82 5.84 0.99 -7.45
C VAL A 82 4.41 0.63 -7.82
N TYR A 83 3.74 -0.18 -7.01
CA TYR A 83 2.37 -0.60 -7.27
C TYR A 83 1.39 0.58 -7.22
N SER A 84 1.50 1.46 -6.22
CA SER A 84 0.62 2.63 -6.13
C SER A 84 0.80 3.58 -7.31
N ASN A 85 2.03 3.83 -7.78
CA ASN A 85 2.26 4.67 -8.95
C ASN A 85 1.71 4.05 -10.25
N ILE A 86 1.84 2.74 -10.43
CA ILE A 86 1.21 2.04 -11.57
C ILE A 86 -0.31 2.19 -11.51
N ILE A 87 -0.90 1.96 -10.35
CA ILE A 87 -2.34 2.10 -10.14
C ILE A 87 -2.80 3.53 -10.41
N LYS A 88 -2.12 4.55 -9.85
CA LYS A 88 -2.45 5.97 -10.10
C LYS A 88 -2.22 6.40 -11.55
N ARG A 89 -1.35 5.73 -12.30
CA ARG A 89 -1.20 5.96 -13.74
C ARG A 89 -2.37 5.39 -14.54
N ILE A 90 -2.79 4.16 -14.23
CA ILE A 90 -3.86 3.45 -14.96
C ILE A 90 -5.24 3.97 -14.55
N TYR A 91 -5.43 4.25 -13.26
CA TYR A 91 -6.68 4.67 -12.63
C TYR A 91 -6.46 5.91 -11.76
N PRO A 92 -6.20 7.09 -12.35
CA PRO A 92 -5.83 8.31 -11.61
C PRO A 92 -6.88 8.74 -10.58
N ASP A 93 -8.17 8.55 -10.89
CA ASP A 93 -9.28 8.96 -10.01
C ASP A 93 -9.69 7.88 -9.00
N CYS A 94 -9.04 6.72 -9.00
CA CYS A 94 -9.34 5.69 -8.02
C CYS A 94 -8.68 6.00 -6.67
N PRO A 95 -9.42 5.83 -5.55
CA PRO A 95 -8.81 5.82 -4.23
C PRO A 95 -7.74 4.73 -4.13
N VAL A 96 -6.57 5.10 -3.62
CA VAL A 96 -5.44 4.21 -3.34
C VAL A 96 -5.07 4.35 -1.87
N ILE A 97 -5.29 3.28 -1.12
CA ILE A 97 -4.98 3.18 0.29
C ILE A 97 -3.76 2.29 0.46
N ILE A 98 -2.73 2.77 1.14
CA ILE A 98 -1.51 1.99 1.40
C ILE A 98 -1.44 1.52 2.85
N GLY A 99 -0.79 0.39 3.09
CA GLY A 99 -0.64 -0.14 4.44
C GLY A 99 0.38 -1.27 4.56
N GLY A 100 0.47 -1.83 5.77
CA GLY A 100 1.44 -2.85 6.12
C GLY A 100 2.79 -2.27 6.54
N LEU A 101 3.77 -3.15 6.73
CA LEU A 101 5.04 -2.82 7.38
C LEU A 101 5.80 -1.71 6.62
N GLU A 102 5.91 -1.87 5.31
CA GLU A 102 6.61 -0.93 4.43
C GLU A 102 6.04 0.49 4.48
N ALA A 103 4.71 0.62 4.43
CA ALA A 103 4.05 1.92 4.51
C ALA A 103 4.13 2.50 5.93
N SER A 104 3.81 1.70 6.94
CA SER A 104 3.69 2.15 8.34
C SER A 104 5.00 2.73 8.88
N LEU A 105 6.14 2.11 8.55
CA LEU A 105 7.45 2.56 9.00
C LEU A 105 7.94 3.82 8.28
N ARG A 106 7.46 4.05 7.05
CA ARG A 106 7.85 5.19 6.19
C ARG A 106 6.80 6.30 6.16
N ARG A 107 5.88 6.34 7.13
CA ARG A 107 4.77 7.32 7.18
C ARG A 107 5.22 8.77 7.41
N PHE A 108 6.38 8.95 8.03
CA PHE A 108 7.03 10.26 8.20
C PHE A 108 8.28 10.35 7.33
N ALA A 109 8.87 11.55 7.26
CA ALA A 109 10.23 11.68 6.78
C ALA A 109 11.14 10.73 7.58
N HIS A 110 11.99 9.99 6.89
CA HIS A 110 12.80 8.92 7.48
C HIS A 110 14.16 8.84 6.79
N TYR A 111 15.16 8.41 7.54
CA TYR A 111 16.43 8.02 6.95
C TYR A 111 16.27 6.66 6.27
N ASP A 112 16.60 6.61 4.99
CA ASP A 112 16.55 5.40 4.19
C ASP A 112 17.96 4.79 4.10
N TYR A 113 18.14 3.64 4.73
CA TYR A 113 19.42 2.94 4.76
C TYR A 113 19.91 2.51 3.37
N TRP A 114 18.99 2.24 2.44
CA TRP A 114 19.34 1.75 1.11
C TRP A 114 19.96 2.86 0.28
N ASP A 115 19.33 4.02 0.28
CA ASP A 115 19.75 5.22 -0.47
C ASP A 115 20.71 6.14 0.30
N ASP A 116 21.00 5.84 1.58
CA ASP A 116 21.84 6.66 2.46
C ASP A 116 21.41 8.14 2.48
N SER A 117 20.11 8.39 2.60
CA SER A 117 19.54 9.74 2.52
C SER A 117 18.23 9.86 3.30
N ILE A 118 17.83 11.10 3.60
CA ILE A 118 16.52 11.37 4.16
C ILE A 118 15.50 11.40 3.03
N ARG A 119 14.48 10.54 3.13
CA ARG A 119 13.34 10.52 2.20
C ARG A 119 12.10 11.15 2.86
N PRO A 120 11.20 11.76 2.07
CA PRO A 120 9.92 12.23 2.58
C PRO A 120 9.03 11.05 2.99
N SER A 121 7.83 11.34 3.49
CA SER A 121 6.81 10.32 3.72
C SER A 121 6.55 9.51 2.44
N ILE A 122 6.36 8.20 2.59
CA ILE A 122 5.98 7.30 1.50
C ILE A 122 4.70 7.74 0.78
N LEU A 123 3.82 8.50 1.44
CA LEU A 123 2.63 9.08 0.81
C LEU A 123 2.99 10.00 -0.36
N ILE A 124 4.08 10.75 -0.25
CA ILE A 124 4.55 11.67 -1.30
C ILE A 124 5.03 10.86 -2.52
N ASP A 125 5.88 9.87 -2.29
CA ASP A 125 6.47 9.06 -3.37
C ASP A 125 5.43 8.14 -4.04
N SER A 126 4.51 7.58 -3.27
CA SER A 126 3.48 6.64 -3.75
C SER A 126 2.26 7.31 -4.36
N LYS A 127 2.04 8.61 -4.08
CA LYS A 127 0.83 9.36 -4.45
C LYS A 127 -0.47 8.71 -3.96
N ALA A 128 -0.40 7.91 -2.91
CA ALA A 128 -1.57 7.30 -2.29
C ALA A 128 -2.39 8.36 -1.54
N ASP A 129 -3.71 8.17 -1.49
CA ASP A 129 -4.62 9.14 -0.87
C ASP A 129 -4.63 9.01 0.66
N LEU A 130 -4.46 7.79 1.16
CA LEU A 130 -4.50 7.49 2.58
C LEU A 130 -3.53 6.35 2.94
N LEU A 131 -2.87 6.47 4.09
CA LEU A 131 -2.02 5.43 4.68
C LEU A 131 -2.65 4.93 5.96
N THR A 132 -2.73 3.60 6.11
CA THR A 132 -3.12 2.96 7.37
C THR A 132 -1.89 2.39 8.07
N PHE A 133 -1.80 2.56 9.40
CA PHE A 133 -0.68 2.04 10.19
C PHE A 133 -1.15 1.30 11.44
N GLY A 134 -0.33 0.34 11.90
CA GLY A 134 -0.70 -0.56 13.00
C GLY A 134 -1.68 -1.65 12.55
N MET A 135 -2.59 -2.05 13.44
CA MET A 135 -3.65 -3.02 13.14
C MET A 135 -4.73 -2.34 12.28
N GLY A 136 -4.71 -2.59 10.98
CA GLY A 136 -5.52 -1.88 9.99
C GLY A 136 -6.95 -2.39 9.81
N GLU A 137 -7.40 -3.43 10.53
CA GLU A 137 -8.71 -4.06 10.34
C GLU A 137 -9.87 -3.07 10.52
N LYS A 138 -9.82 -2.26 11.58
CA LYS A 138 -10.89 -1.28 11.89
C LYS A 138 -10.92 -0.17 10.85
N GLN A 139 -9.76 0.36 10.49
CA GLN A 139 -9.60 1.42 9.49
C GLN A 139 -10.07 0.93 8.12
N THR A 140 -9.69 -0.29 7.73
CA THR A 140 -10.07 -0.87 6.44
C THR A 140 -11.59 -0.99 6.30
N VAL A 141 -12.28 -1.45 7.36
CA VAL A 141 -13.76 -1.55 7.35
C VAL A 141 -14.40 -0.16 7.32
N GLU A 142 -13.90 0.79 8.11
CA GLU A 142 -14.44 2.15 8.16
C GLU A 142 -14.26 2.87 6.81
N ILE A 143 -13.07 2.81 6.23
CA ILE A 143 -12.78 3.37 4.90
C ILE A 143 -13.68 2.74 3.84
N ALA A 144 -13.79 1.40 3.82
CA ALA A 144 -14.64 0.72 2.85
C ALA A 144 -16.11 1.14 2.96
N LYS A 145 -16.63 1.26 4.20
CA LYS A 145 -17.99 1.71 4.47
C LYS A 145 -18.24 3.15 3.99
N ARG A 146 -17.31 4.07 4.26
CA ARG A 146 -17.43 5.47 3.86
C ARG A 146 -17.35 5.65 2.35
N LEU A 147 -16.41 4.96 1.70
CA LEU A 147 -16.32 4.92 0.24
C LEU A 147 -17.60 4.35 -0.39
N ASP A 148 -18.19 3.32 0.24
CA ASP A 148 -19.44 2.71 -0.20
C ASP A 148 -20.63 3.66 -0.09
N SER A 149 -20.64 4.55 0.92
CA SER A 149 -21.61 5.63 1.05
C SER A 149 -21.36 6.82 0.12
N GLY A 150 -20.28 6.82 -0.66
CA GLY A 150 -19.94 7.89 -1.60
C GLY A 150 -19.14 9.04 -1.00
N GLU A 151 -18.60 8.89 0.22
CA GLU A 151 -17.68 9.87 0.82
C GLU A 151 -16.36 9.88 0.04
N ASN A 152 -15.82 11.08 -0.21
CA ASN A 152 -14.55 11.24 -0.89
C ASN A 152 -13.40 10.87 0.07
N ILE A 153 -12.42 10.11 -0.41
CA ILE A 153 -11.28 9.71 0.42
C ILE A 153 -10.46 10.89 0.94
N ALA A 154 -10.45 12.03 0.24
CA ALA A 154 -9.76 13.24 0.67
C ALA A 154 -10.35 13.86 1.95
N ASP A 155 -11.62 13.54 2.26
CA ASP A 155 -12.35 14.06 3.42
C ASP A 155 -12.21 13.15 4.65
N MET A 156 -11.70 11.92 4.48
CA MET A 156 -11.54 10.90 5.54
C MET A 156 -10.35 11.18 6.47
N ARG A 157 -10.38 12.33 7.15
CA ARG A 157 -9.27 12.86 7.96
C ARG A 157 -9.37 12.57 9.45
N ASP A 158 -10.51 12.03 9.88
CA ASP A 158 -10.87 11.72 11.27
C ASP A 158 -10.68 10.23 11.64
N ILE A 159 -10.26 9.40 10.69
CA ILE A 159 -10.07 7.96 10.91
C ILE A 159 -8.78 7.74 11.71
N LEU A 160 -8.91 7.32 12.96
CA LEU A 160 -7.76 7.02 13.84
C LEU A 160 -6.87 5.92 13.26
N GLY A 161 -5.55 6.10 13.35
CA GLY A 161 -4.57 5.15 12.78
C GLY A 161 -4.36 5.32 11.28
N THR A 162 -4.67 6.50 10.74
CA THR A 162 -4.38 6.86 9.35
C THR A 162 -3.46 8.08 9.24
N CYS A 163 -2.77 8.20 8.12
CA CYS A 163 -2.00 9.39 7.72
C CYS A 163 -2.43 9.81 6.33
N TYR A 164 -2.47 11.12 6.10
CA TYR A 164 -2.77 11.74 4.81
C TYR A 164 -1.83 12.93 4.59
N ILE A 165 -1.70 13.37 3.33
CA ILE A 165 -0.98 14.60 3.00
C ILE A 165 -1.96 15.76 3.17
N CYS A 166 -1.55 16.80 3.89
CA CYS A 166 -2.27 18.05 3.97
C CYS A 166 -1.32 19.24 3.72
N PRO A 167 -1.86 20.40 3.32
CA PRO A 167 -1.11 21.64 3.31
C PRO A 167 -0.60 22.01 4.72
N ASN A 168 0.54 22.71 4.78
CA ASN A 168 1.17 23.06 6.06
C ASN A 168 0.30 23.94 6.98
N ASN A 169 -0.68 24.68 6.47
CA ASN A 169 -1.58 25.47 7.32
C ASN A 169 -2.62 24.62 8.06
N GLU A 170 -2.76 23.34 7.70
CA GLU A 170 -3.64 22.38 8.37
C GLU A 170 -2.88 21.48 9.34
N THR A 171 -1.55 21.57 9.42
CA THR A 171 -0.81 20.85 10.46
C THR A 171 -1.09 21.47 11.83
N PRO A 172 -1.18 20.68 12.92
CA PRO A 172 -1.49 21.19 14.26
C PRO A 172 -0.46 22.13 14.88
N TYR A 173 0.58 22.51 14.13
CA TYR A 173 1.76 23.26 14.55
C TYR A 173 2.25 24.15 13.41
#